data_AF-A0A1Y2IFF9-F1
#
_entry.id   AF-A0A1Y2IFF9-F1
#
_cell.length_a   1.000
_cell.length_b   1.000
_cell.length_c   1.000
_cell.angle_alpha   90.00
_cell.angle_beta   90.00
_cell.angle_gamma   90.00
#
_symmetry.space_group_name_H-M   'P 1'
#
loop_
_entity.id
_entity.type
_entity.pdbx_description
1 polymer ?
#
loop_
_entity_poly.entity_id
_entity_poly.type
_entity_poly.pdbx_seq_one_letter_code
_entity_poly.pdbx_strand_id
1 'polypeptide(L)'
;MATLDDLPVELLLRILAYLPLRSLGNLRVTCRRWQDFFIANKSAIYHRIAVEKGFVKSFDTPFARAAAKAPYINFLQDETPDWYTFCESYRRRGRCPSQSTEQCCSFTRSRQNIIHIEAGL
;
A
#
# COMPACT_ATOMS: atom_id res chain seq x y z
N MET A 1 -30.05 4.15 0.47
CA MET A 1 -28.99 3.62 -0.42
C MET A 1 -27.79 3.32 0.46
N ALA A 2 -27.32 2.07 0.49
CA ALA A 2 -26.14 1.72 1.26
C ALA A 2 -24.90 2.35 0.61
N THR A 3 -24.07 2.97 1.43
CA THR A 3 -22.83 3.61 1.03
C THR A 3 -21.64 2.74 1.46
N LEU A 4 -20.47 2.95 0.85
CA LEU A 4 -19.22 2.32 1.31
C LEU A 4 -18.95 2.58 2.79
N ASP A 5 -19.54 3.66 3.29
CA ASP A 5 -19.42 4.17 4.61
C ASP A 5 -20.22 3.40 5.67
N ASP A 6 -21.17 2.56 5.23
CA ASP A 6 -21.98 1.70 6.10
C ASP A 6 -21.33 0.31 6.31
N LEU A 7 -20.18 0.05 5.67
CA LEU A 7 -19.49 -1.22 5.83
C LEU A 7 -18.77 -1.30 7.19
N PRO A 8 -18.70 -2.50 7.79
CA PRO A 8 -17.78 -2.78 8.88
C PRO A 8 -16.34 -2.43 8.52
N VAL A 9 -15.59 -1.96 9.53
CA VAL A 9 -14.19 -1.51 9.37
C VAL A 9 -13.32 -2.60 8.76
N GLU A 10 -13.55 -3.87 9.09
CA GLU A 10 -12.77 -5.00 8.61
C GLU A 10 -12.90 -5.20 7.10
N LEU A 11 -14.09 -4.93 6.55
CA LEU A 11 -14.36 -5.02 5.11
C LEU A 11 -13.74 -3.83 4.38
N LEU A 12 -13.90 -2.62 4.93
CA LEU A 12 -13.24 -1.41 4.44
C LEU A 12 -11.72 -1.60 4.34
N LEU A 13 -11.09 -2.07 5.42
CA LEU A 13 -9.65 -2.37 5.43
C LEU A 13 -9.24 -3.37 4.35
N ARG A 14 -10.11 -4.35 4.04
CA ARG A 14 -9.83 -5.36 3.01
C ARG A 14 -9.90 -4.75 1.61
N ILE A 15 -10.94 -3.95 1.34
CA ILE A 15 -11.09 -3.22 0.08
C ILE A 15 -9.90 -2.29 -0.15
N LEU A 16 -9.52 -1.53 0.88
CA LEU A 16 -8.37 -0.62 0.82
C LEU A 16 -7.05 -1.36 0.55
N ALA A 17 -6.88 -2.57 1.07
CA ALA A 17 -5.64 -3.33 0.86
C ALA A 17 -5.41 -3.74 -0.60
N TYR A 18 -6.47 -3.84 -1.40
CA TYR A 18 -6.36 -4.10 -2.84
C TYR A 18 -5.95 -2.86 -3.64
N LEU A 19 -6.17 -1.67 -3.11
CA LEU A 19 -5.85 -0.43 -3.79
C LEU A 19 -4.33 -0.17 -3.82
N PRO A 20 -3.81 0.45 -4.89
CA PRO A 20 -2.44 0.96 -4.89
C PRO A 20 -2.22 2.04 -3.83
N LEU A 21 -1.00 2.12 -3.29
CA LEU A 21 -0.61 3.15 -2.31
C LEU A 21 -0.93 4.58 -2.77
N ARG A 22 -0.80 4.86 -4.08
CA ARG A 22 -1.14 6.19 -4.64
C ARG A 22 -2.63 6.48 -4.57
N SER A 23 -3.47 5.49 -4.87
CA SER A 23 -4.93 5.62 -4.79
C SER A 23 -5.39 5.81 -3.35
N LEU A 24 -4.72 5.18 -2.38
CA LEU A 24 -4.97 5.40 -0.96
C LEU A 24 -4.59 6.81 -0.51
N GLY A 25 -3.46 7.33 -1.00
CA GLY A 25 -3.09 8.74 -0.78
C GLY A 25 -4.13 9.71 -1.29
N ASN A 26 -4.67 9.45 -2.49
CA ASN A 26 -5.76 10.24 -3.07
C ASN A 26 -7.05 10.09 -2.25
N LEU A 27 -7.43 8.87 -1.84
CA LEU A 27 -8.64 8.61 -1.06
C LEU A 27 -8.61 9.37 0.28
N ARG A 28 -7.46 9.40 0.95
CA ARG A 28 -7.26 10.11 2.20
C ARG A 28 -7.60 11.60 2.12
N VAL A 29 -7.42 12.24 0.96
CA VAL A 29 -7.69 13.68 0.77
C VAL A 29 -9.07 13.98 0.19
N THR A 30 -9.88 12.95 -0.08
CA THR A 30 -11.23 13.15 -0.66
C THR A 30 -12.22 13.76 0.34
N CYS A 31 -12.20 13.32 1.60
CA CYS A 31 -13.04 13.88 2.65
C CYS A 31 -12.42 13.68 4.05
N ARG A 32 -12.87 14.47 5.03
CA ARG A 32 -12.39 14.42 6.42
C ARG A 32 -12.59 13.05 7.05
N ARG A 33 -13.75 12.43 6.81
CA ARG A 33 -14.07 11.10 7.33
C ARG A 33 -13.06 10.05 6.88
N TRP A 34 -12.65 10.05 5.60
CA TRP A 34 -11.57 9.18 5.12
C TRP A 34 -10.24 9.53 5.80
N GLN A 35 -9.89 10.81 5.88
CA GLN A 35 -8.68 11.23 6.59
C GLN A 35 -8.63 10.69 8.03
N ASP A 36 -9.71 10.84 8.80
CA ASP A 36 -9.83 10.37 10.18
C ASP A 36 -9.74 8.84 10.25
N PHE A 37 -10.41 8.14 9.33
CA PHE A 37 -10.32 6.68 9.22
C PHE A 37 -8.89 6.20 8.96
N PHE A 38 -8.15 6.88 8.07
CA PHE A 38 -6.76 6.57 7.76
C PHE A 38 -5.82 6.86 8.93
N ILE A 39 -6.08 7.90 9.72
CA ILE A 39 -5.30 8.22 10.92
C ILE A 39 -5.55 7.15 11.99
N ALA A 40 -6.81 6.83 12.27
CA ALA A 40 -7.19 5.84 13.28
C ALA A 40 -6.70 4.42 12.96
N ASN A 41 -6.70 4.04 11.67
CA ASN A 41 -6.39 2.68 11.24
C ASN A 41 -5.07 2.58 10.45
N LYS A 42 -4.18 3.57 10.58
CA LYS A 42 -2.95 3.68 9.76
C LYS A 42 -2.16 2.36 9.76
N SER A 43 -1.85 1.83 10.94
CA SER A 43 -1.07 0.60 11.10
C SER A 43 -1.76 -0.61 10.45
N ALA A 44 -3.07 -0.78 10.67
CA ALA A 44 -3.84 -1.90 10.13
C ALA A 44 -3.94 -1.86 8.61
N ILE A 45 -4.18 -0.68 8.03
CA ILE A 45 -4.26 -0.48 6.57
C ILE A 45 -2.93 -0.91 5.92
N TYR A 46 -1.82 -0.32 6.37
CA TYR A 46 -0.53 -0.56 5.73
C TYR A 46 0.06 -1.94 6.06
N HIS A 47 -0.23 -2.49 7.23
CA HIS A 47 0.13 -3.87 7.53
C HIS A 47 -0.61 -4.85 6.61
N ARG A 48 -1.91 -4.66 6.41
CA ARG A 48 -2.70 -5.51 5.52
C ARG A 48 -2.23 -5.41 4.07
N ILE A 49 -1.90 -4.20 3.62
CA ILE A 49 -1.27 -4.00 2.30
C ILE A 49 0.05 -4.75 2.21
N ALA A 50 0.88 -4.70 3.26
CA ALA A 50 2.16 -5.41 3.27
C ALA A 50 1.98 -6.93 3.15
N VAL A 51 0.93 -7.50 3.75
CA VAL A 51 0.57 -8.92 3.62
C VAL A 51 0.02 -9.22 2.23
N GLU A 52 -0.97 -8.47 1.75
CA GLU A 52 -1.59 -8.67 0.42
C GLU A 52 -0.60 -8.51 -0.73
N LYS A 53 0.37 -7.59 -0.58
CA LYS A 53 1.45 -7.40 -1.57
C LYS A 53 2.59 -8.39 -1.40
N GLY A 54 2.57 -9.24 -0.37
CA GLY A 54 3.58 -10.28 -0.12
C GLY A 54 4.89 -9.78 0.52
N PHE A 55 4.95 -8.52 0.97
CA PHE A 55 6.12 -8.01 1.72
C PHE A 55 6.28 -8.74 3.06
N VAL A 56 5.17 -9.21 3.64
CA VAL A 56 5.09 -9.94 4.90
C VAL A 56 4.33 -11.24 4.70
N LYS A 57 4.75 -12.31 5.39
CA LYS A 57 4.18 -13.66 5.22
C LYS A 57 2.77 -13.82 5.79
N SER A 58 2.45 -13.12 6.89
CA SER A 58 1.16 -13.24 7.58
C SER A 58 0.83 -11.98 8.37
N PHE A 59 -0.47 -11.79 8.62
CA PHE A 59 -0.98 -10.70 9.46
C PHE A 59 -0.60 -10.86 10.95
N ASP A 60 -0.10 -12.02 11.39
CA ASP A 60 0.41 -12.19 12.74
C ASP A 60 1.85 -11.71 12.91
N THR A 61 2.49 -11.26 11.83
CA THR A 61 3.88 -10.79 11.89
C THR A 61 3.91 -9.35 12.42
N PRO A 62 4.40 -9.10 13.64
CA PRO A 62 4.47 -7.74 14.15
C PRO A 62 5.49 -6.91 13.37
N PHE A 63 5.31 -5.59 13.37
CA PHE A 63 6.17 -4.66 12.66
C PHE A 63 7.65 -4.87 12.98
N ALA A 64 8.02 -4.97 14.26
CA ALA A 64 9.40 -5.18 14.70
C ALA A 64 10.07 -6.40 14.03
N ARG A 65 9.32 -7.49 13.84
CA ARG A 65 9.82 -8.72 13.21
C ARG A 65 9.93 -8.59 11.70
N ALA A 66 8.97 -7.94 11.05
CA ALA A 66 9.07 -7.60 9.63
C ALA A 66 10.25 -6.65 9.38
N ALA A 67 10.44 -5.71 10.30
CA ALA A 67 11.45 -4.69 10.21
C ALA A 67 12.87 -5.23 10.36
N ALA A 68 13.10 -6.11 11.34
CA ALA A 68 14.39 -6.77 11.54
C ALA A 68 14.82 -7.63 10.34
N LYS A 69 13.87 -8.16 9.57
CA LYS A 69 14.13 -8.95 8.36
C LYS A 69 14.33 -8.09 7.12
N ALA A 70 13.88 -6.84 7.14
CA ALA A 70 14.04 -5.94 6.02
C ALA A 70 15.47 -5.36 6.06
N PRO A 71 16.33 -5.68 5.07
CA PRO A 71 17.76 -5.34 5.11
C PRO A 71 18.07 -3.84 5.02
N TYR A 72 17.07 -2.96 5.13
CA TYR A 72 17.19 -1.55 4.83
C TYR A 72 16.35 -0.61 5.70
N ILE A 73 15.72 -1.10 6.78
CA ILE A 73 15.04 -0.20 7.73
C ILE A 73 16.05 0.59 8.57
N ASN A 74 17.32 0.20 8.56
CA ASN A 74 18.42 0.95 9.18
C ASN A 74 18.54 2.41 8.67
N PHE A 75 17.90 2.76 7.55
CA PHE A 75 17.85 4.13 7.02
C PHE A 75 16.69 5.00 7.56
N LEU A 76 15.80 4.44 8.39
CA LEU A 76 14.66 5.13 8.98
C LEU A 76 14.96 5.58 10.43
N GLN A 77 16.21 5.94 10.73
CA GLN A 77 16.64 6.28 12.08
C GLN A 77 16.06 7.61 12.60
N ASP A 78 15.52 8.49 11.75
CA ASP A 78 15.01 9.82 12.14
C ASP A 78 13.50 9.89 12.40
N GLU A 79 12.72 8.90 11.97
CA GLU A 79 11.27 8.86 12.21
C GLU A 79 10.88 7.50 12.78
N THR A 80 9.94 7.49 13.74
CA THR A 80 9.37 6.25 14.29
C THR A 80 8.89 5.37 13.13
N PRO A 81 9.56 4.24 12.86
CA PRO A 81 9.31 3.49 11.64
C PRO A 81 7.93 2.84 11.75
N ASP A 82 7.08 3.09 10.74
CA ASP A 82 5.73 2.54 10.66
C ASP A 82 5.52 1.71 9.39
N TRP A 83 4.37 1.04 9.33
CA TRP A 83 3.99 0.23 8.16
C TRP A 83 3.83 1.03 6.87
N TYR A 84 3.50 2.32 6.94
CA TYR A 84 3.41 3.20 5.77
C TYR A 84 4.80 3.42 5.16
N THR A 85 5.75 3.84 5.99
CA THR A 85 7.13 4.10 5.58
C THR A 85 7.81 2.83 5.09
N PHE A 86 7.47 1.68 5.72
CA PHE A 86 7.84 0.35 5.22
C PHE A 86 7.34 0.11 3.79
N CYS A 87 6.04 0.26 3.54
CA CYS A 87 5.46 0.03 2.21
C CYS A 87 5.99 1.02 1.15
N GLU A 88 6.16 2.28 1.52
CA GLU A 88 6.73 3.31 0.64
C GLU A 88 8.18 3.00 0.24
N SER A 89 8.99 2.47 1.17
CA SER A 89 10.38 2.10 0.88
C SER A 89 10.48 0.96 -0.14
N TYR A 90 9.58 -0.04 -0.08
CA TYR A 90 9.47 -1.09 -1.10
C TYR A 90 9.05 -0.49 -2.45
N ARG A 91 8.04 0.38 -2.46
CA ARG A 91 7.55 1.04 -3.69
C ARG A 91 8.64 1.84 -4.39
N ARG A 92 9.43 2.63 -3.66
CA ARG A 92 10.50 3.47 -4.23
C ARG A 92 11.63 2.65 -4.86
N ARG A 93 11.86 1.43 -4.41
CA ARG A 93 12.98 0.59 -4.85
C ARG A 93 12.61 -0.45 -5.91
N GLY A 94 11.35 -0.53 -6.32
CA GLY A 94 10.90 -1.42 -7.39
C GLY A 94 11.13 -2.91 -7.13
N ARG A 95 11.36 -3.32 -5.87
CA ARG A 95 11.56 -4.73 -5.52
C ARG A 95 10.22 -5.37 -5.18
N CYS A 96 9.78 -6.27 -6.05
CA CYS A 96 8.69 -7.18 -5.78
C CYS A 96 9.14 -8.23 -4.75
N PRO A 97 8.31 -8.58 -3.76
CA PRO A 97 8.59 -9.69 -2.89
C PRO A 97 8.53 -10.98 -3.72
N SER A 98 9.42 -11.90 -3.40
CA SER A 98 9.82 -13.05 -4.21
C SER A 98 8.75 -14.15 -4.39
N GLN A 99 7.46 -13.90 -4.09
CA GLN A 99 6.44 -14.97 -4.03
C GLN A 99 5.16 -14.75 -4.86
N SER A 100 5.01 -13.67 -5.64
CA SER A 100 3.94 -13.60 -6.65
C SER A 100 4.40 -12.90 -7.93
N THR A 101 5.03 -13.68 -8.79
CA THR A 101 5.57 -13.28 -10.10
C THR A 101 4.52 -12.77 -11.10
N GLU A 102 3.22 -12.92 -10.82
CA GLU A 102 2.17 -12.61 -11.81
C GLU A 102 1.43 -11.29 -11.57
N GLN A 103 1.40 -10.75 -10.35
CA GLN A 103 0.69 -9.48 -10.06
C GLN A 103 1.59 -8.24 -10.05
N CYS A 104 2.91 -8.42 -10.03
CA CYS A 104 3.84 -7.30 -10.06
C CYS A 104 4.05 -6.74 -11.49
N CYS A 105 3.90 -7.58 -12.52
CA CYS A 105 4.12 -7.20 -13.92
C CYS A 105 3.03 -6.29 -14.51
N SER A 106 1.81 -6.28 -13.95
CA SER A 106 0.73 -5.40 -14.41
C SER A 106 0.78 -4.00 -13.80
N PHE A 107 1.51 -3.79 -12.70
CA PHE A 107 1.57 -2.48 -12.03
C PHE A 107 2.75 -1.61 -12.47
N THR A 108 3.86 -2.21 -12.92
CA THR A 108 5.02 -1.48 -13.46
C THR A 108 4.93 -1.21 -14.97
N ARG A 109 4.04 -1.89 -15.70
CA ARG A 109 3.85 -1.70 -17.16
C ARG A 109 2.78 -0.68 -17.54
N SER A 110 2.23 0.08 -16.60
CA SER A 110 1.30 1.20 -16.92
C SER A 110 1.99 2.56 -17.00
N ARG A 111 3.32 2.58 -17.21
CA ARG A 111 4.11 3.81 -17.45
C ARG A 111 4.66 3.97 -18.87
N GLN A 112 4.32 3.08 -19.81
CA GLN A 112 4.84 3.16 -21.18
C GLN A 112 3.79 3.16 -22.31
N ASN A 113 2.49 3.39 -22.04
CA ASN A 113 1.48 3.40 -23.11
C ASN A 113 0.38 4.47 -22.98
N ILE A 114 0.77 5.68 -22.57
CA ILE A 114 -0.04 6.90 -22.79
C ILE A 114 0.86 8.00 -23.34
N ILE A 115 1.59 7.71 -24.42
CA ILE A 115 2.06 8.72 -25.39
C ILE A 115 2.29 7.96 -26.71
N HIS A 116 1.25 7.83 -27.54
CA HIS A 116 1.31 7.60 -29.00
C HIS A 116 -0.12 7.38 -29.53
N ILE A 117 -1.02 8.33 -29.23
CA ILE A 117 -2.19 8.59 -30.08
C ILE A 117 -2.24 10.12 -30.22
N GLU A 118 -1.31 10.67 -31.00
CA GLU A 118 -1.39 12.02 -31.59
C GLU A 118 -0.17 12.19 -32.51
N ALA A 119 -0.23 11.58 -33.69
CA ALA A 119 0.59 11.91 -34.86
C ALA A 119 -0.02 11.18 -36.06
N GLY A 120 -1.11 11.73 -36.58
CA GLY A 120 -1.87 11.16 -37.68
C GLY A 120 -3.00 12.08 -38.08
N LEU A 121 -2.64 13.29 -38.52
CA LEU A 121 -3.37 14.16 -39.43
C LEU A 121 -2.42 15.27 -39.90
#